data_AF-A0A535HWI6-F1
#
_entry.id   AF-A0A535HWI6-F1
#
_cell.length_a   1.000
_cell.length_b   1.000
_cell.length_c   1.000
_cell.angle_alpha   90.00
_cell.angle_beta   90.00
_cell.angle_gamma   90.00
#
_symmetry.space_group_name_H-M   'P 1'
#
loop_
_entity.id
_entity.type
_entity.pdbx_description
1 polymer ?
#
loop_
_entity_poly.entity_id
_entity_poly.type
_entity_poly.pdbx_seq_one_letter_code
_entity_poly.pdbx_strand_id
1 'polypeptide(L)'
;MDFRDYLKEKCRQRSISLHRLALLCDLNQIYFYQAVNKNKENPPPWVLRRAAPHLGVTYVELLMAAGYLREEDIADWQQRRRRGEGNQAAPPAGERTAAR
;
A
#
# COMPACT_ATOMS: atom_id res chain seq x y z
N MET A 1 16.61 7.78 6.02
CA MET A 1 15.55 8.75 5.65
C MET A 1 14.26 8.26 6.30
N ASP A 2 13.52 9.14 6.94
CA ASP A 2 12.17 8.82 7.43
C ASP A 2 11.17 8.85 6.26
N PHE A 3 10.09 8.07 6.36
CA PHE A 3 9.03 8.01 5.35
C PHE A 3 8.42 9.39 5.09
N ARG A 4 8.35 10.25 6.11
CA ARG A 4 7.92 11.63 5.97
C ARG A 4 8.78 12.42 4.99
N ASP A 5 10.09 12.26 5.02
CA ASP A 5 11.00 12.97 4.12
C ASP A 5 10.91 12.44 2.69
N TYR A 6 10.72 11.11 2.54
CA TYR A 6 10.37 10.52 1.25
C TYR A 6 9.11 11.14 0.65
N LEU A 7 8.04 11.31 1.44
CA LEU A 7 6.81 11.94 0.98
C LEU A 7 7.00 13.41 0.57
N LYS A 8 7.78 14.18 1.34
CA LYS A 8 8.11 15.57 0.98
C LYS A 8 8.84 15.64 -0.36
N GLU A 9 9.79 14.74 -0.58
CA GLU A 9 10.53 14.70 -1.84
C GLU A 9 9.63 14.35 -3.03
N LYS A 10 8.72 13.37 -2.88
CA LYS A 10 7.72 13.06 -3.92
C LYS A 10 6.74 14.21 -4.17
N CYS A 11 6.34 14.93 -3.12
CA CYS A 11 5.54 16.15 -3.25
C CYS A 11 6.28 17.23 -4.04
N ARG A 12 7.57 17.45 -3.75
CA ARG A 12 8.43 18.42 -4.44
C ARG A 12 8.55 18.10 -5.93
N GLN A 13 8.75 16.83 -6.28
CA GLN A 13 8.81 16.36 -7.68
C GLN A 13 7.50 16.60 -8.44
N ARG A 14 6.37 16.64 -7.72
CA ARG A 14 5.02 16.90 -8.26
C ARG A 14 4.59 18.36 -8.11
N SER A 15 5.45 19.23 -7.60
CA SER A 15 5.15 20.64 -7.32
C SER A 15 3.90 20.84 -6.44
N ILE A 16 3.65 19.92 -5.50
CA ILE A 16 2.58 20.03 -4.49
C ILE A 16 3.18 20.09 -3.08
N SER A 17 2.44 20.63 -2.13
CA SER A 17 2.80 20.58 -0.71
C SER A 17 2.21 19.34 -0.03
N LEU A 18 2.74 18.95 1.13
CA LEU A 18 2.11 17.91 1.97
C LEU A 18 0.67 18.26 2.35
N HIS A 19 0.39 19.55 2.58
CA HIS A 19 -0.98 20.02 2.81
C HIS A 19 -1.86 19.79 1.58
N ARG A 20 -1.38 20.13 0.38
CA ARG A 20 -2.12 19.89 -0.86
C ARG A 20 -2.35 18.40 -1.09
N LEU A 21 -1.38 17.55 -0.77
CA LEU A 21 -1.53 16.10 -0.84
C LEU A 21 -2.64 15.59 0.09
N ALA A 22 -2.74 16.11 1.33
CA ALA A 22 -3.81 15.74 2.26
C ALA A 22 -5.20 16.06 1.69
N LEU A 23 -5.35 17.24 1.09
CA LEU A 23 -6.59 17.64 0.41
C LEU A 23 -6.92 16.74 -0.78
N LEU A 24 -5.93 16.42 -1.61
CA LEU A 24 -6.11 15.53 -2.77
C LEU A 24 -6.50 14.11 -2.36
N CYS A 25 -5.99 13.64 -1.21
CA CYS A 25 -6.38 12.36 -0.64
C CYS A 25 -7.77 12.36 0.02
N ASP A 26 -8.48 13.50 0.04
CA ASP A 26 -9.74 13.69 0.76
C ASP A 26 -9.61 13.27 2.23
N LEU A 27 -8.57 13.80 2.89
CA LEU A 27 -8.24 13.50 4.28
C LEU A 27 -8.25 14.78 5.11
N ASN A 28 -8.75 14.66 6.35
CA ASN A 28 -8.57 15.71 7.34
C ASN A 28 -7.06 15.95 7.55
N GLN A 29 -6.65 17.21 7.54
CA GLN A 29 -5.25 17.60 7.66
C GLN A 29 -4.61 17.05 8.95
N ILE A 30 -5.28 17.14 10.10
CA ILE A 30 -4.73 16.66 11.38
C ILE A 30 -4.49 15.15 11.29
N TYR A 31 -5.47 14.41 10.77
CA TYR A 31 -5.36 12.96 10.59
C TYR A 31 -4.20 12.60 9.66
N PHE A 32 -4.09 13.27 8.50
CA PHE A 32 -3.00 13.02 7.55
C PHE A 32 -1.62 13.24 8.18
N TYR A 33 -1.44 14.35 8.89
CA TYR A 33 -0.17 14.65 9.56
C TYR A 33 0.15 13.65 10.68
N GLN A 34 -0.85 13.20 11.44
CA GLN A 34 -0.65 12.14 12.44
C GLN A 34 -0.21 10.82 11.79
N ALA A 35 -0.82 10.47 10.65
CA ALA A 35 -0.50 9.25 9.93
C ALA A 35 0.92 9.26 9.34
N VAL A 36 1.42 10.40 8.86
CA VAL A 36 2.75 10.49 8.22
C VAL A 36 3.89 10.85 9.17
N ASN A 37 3.60 11.32 10.40
CA ASN A 37 4.60 11.87 11.32
C ASN A 37 4.78 11.06 12.61
N LYS A 38 4.01 10.00 12.84
CA LYS A 38 4.19 9.18 14.05
C LYS A 38 5.50 8.40 13.93
N ASN A 39 6.48 8.77 14.73
CA ASN A 39 7.83 8.17 14.87
C ASN A 39 7.87 6.64 15.13
N LYS A 40 6.74 5.93 15.14
CA LYS A 40 6.64 4.48 15.39
C LYS A 40 5.60 3.75 14.55
N GLU A 41 4.76 4.46 13.80
CA GLU A 41 3.62 3.86 13.11
C GLU A 41 3.53 4.43 11.70
N ASN A 42 3.79 3.59 10.72
CA ASN A 42 3.67 3.96 9.31
C ASN A 42 2.21 4.32 8.99
N PRO A 43 1.97 5.24 8.05
CA PRO A 43 0.60 5.57 7.66
C PRO A 43 -0.11 4.32 7.14
N PRO A 44 -1.39 4.12 7.51
CA PRO A 44 -2.08 2.88 7.20
C PRO A 44 -2.16 2.67 5.68
N PRO A 45 -2.19 1.41 5.20
CA PRO A 45 -2.08 1.11 3.77
C PRO A 45 -3.12 1.82 2.89
N TRP A 46 -4.32 2.06 3.41
CA TRP A 46 -5.36 2.78 2.67
C TRP A 46 -5.02 4.27 2.44
N VAL A 47 -4.27 4.92 3.36
CA VAL A 47 -3.77 6.30 3.18
C VAL A 47 -2.73 6.33 2.06
N LEU A 48 -1.82 5.35 2.03
CA LEU A 48 -0.83 5.20 0.97
C LEU A 48 -1.50 5.00 -0.39
N ARG A 49 -2.56 4.19 -0.45
CA ARG A 49 -3.34 3.95 -1.68
C ARG A 49 -3.93 5.24 -2.26
N ARG A 50 -4.41 6.15 -1.41
CA ARG A 50 -4.94 7.46 -1.84
C ARG A 50 -3.83 8.41 -2.28
N ALA A 51 -2.67 8.38 -1.63
CA ALA A 51 -1.55 9.27 -1.96
C ALA A 51 -0.83 8.92 -3.26
N ALA A 52 -0.71 7.62 -3.58
CA ALA A 52 -0.02 7.10 -4.77
C ALA A 52 -0.31 7.87 -6.08
N PRO A 53 -1.56 8.02 -6.54
CA PRO A 53 -1.86 8.70 -7.81
C PRO A 53 -1.41 10.17 -7.84
N HIS A 54 -1.41 10.86 -6.69
CA HIS A 54 -1.02 12.27 -6.60
C HIS A 54 0.51 12.46 -6.53
N LEU A 55 1.22 11.42 -6.10
CA LEU A 55 2.68 11.41 -6.00
C LEU A 55 3.36 10.85 -7.26
N GLY A 56 2.60 10.18 -8.13
CA GLY A 56 3.18 9.61 -9.34
C GLY A 56 3.97 8.35 -9.14
N VAL A 57 3.70 7.64 -8.07
CA VAL A 57 4.29 6.35 -7.74
C VAL A 57 3.16 5.34 -7.61
N THR A 58 3.49 4.08 -7.79
CA THR A 58 2.57 2.99 -7.54
C THR A 58 2.31 2.84 -6.04
N TYR A 59 1.16 2.23 -5.73
CA TYR A 59 0.82 1.88 -4.35
C TYR A 59 1.87 0.94 -3.72
N VAL A 60 2.45 0.03 -4.51
CA VAL A 60 3.49 -0.90 -4.05
C VAL A 60 4.78 -0.15 -3.69
N GLU A 61 5.20 0.83 -4.47
CA GLU A 61 6.36 1.66 -4.13
C GLU A 61 6.18 2.41 -2.80
N LEU A 62 4.97 2.90 -2.51
CA LEU A 62 4.68 3.52 -1.22
C LEU A 62 4.69 2.52 -0.07
N LEU A 63 4.17 1.31 -0.27
CA LEU A 63 4.25 0.25 0.74
C LEU A 63 5.70 -0.11 1.06
N MET A 64 6.56 -0.21 0.05
CA MET A 64 7.99 -0.47 0.24
C MET A 64 8.68 0.69 0.96
N ALA A 65 8.44 1.93 0.52
CA ALA A 65 9.02 3.12 1.14
C ALA A 65 8.58 3.28 2.62
N ALA A 66 7.35 2.86 2.94
CA ALA A 66 6.83 2.82 4.31
C ALA A 66 7.23 1.55 5.08
N GLY A 67 8.02 0.64 4.50
CA GLY A 67 8.51 -0.56 5.18
C GLY A 67 7.46 -1.67 5.41
N TYR A 68 6.30 -1.60 4.74
CA TYR A 68 5.29 -2.68 4.77
C TYR A 68 5.68 -3.88 3.92
N LEU A 69 6.49 -3.66 2.88
CA LEU A 69 6.96 -4.69 1.97
C LEU A 69 8.47 -4.53 1.78
N ARG A 70 9.18 -5.65 1.80
CA ARG A 70 10.60 -5.74 1.43
C ARG A 70 10.70 -6.38 0.05
N GLU A 71 11.81 -6.14 -0.62
CA GLU A 71 12.11 -6.76 -1.92
C GLU A 71 12.11 -8.29 -1.83
N GLU A 72 12.58 -8.84 -0.71
CA GLU A 72 12.53 -10.27 -0.38
C GLU A 72 11.10 -10.82 -0.41
N ASP A 73 10.14 -10.07 0.15
CA ASP A 73 8.73 -10.50 0.22
C ASP A 73 8.11 -10.56 -1.20
N ILE A 74 8.51 -9.64 -2.08
CA ILE A 74 8.09 -9.62 -3.49
C ILE A 74 8.75 -10.77 -4.26
N ALA A 75 10.04 -11.02 -4.02
CA ALA A 75 10.78 -12.08 -4.67
C ALA A 75 10.23 -13.48 -4.30
N ASP A 76 9.94 -13.71 -3.01
CA ASP A 76 9.30 -14.94 -2.53
C ASP A 76 7.94 -15.15 -3.20
N TRP A 77 7.09 -14.12 -3.21
CA TRP A 77 5.78 -14.20 -3.86
C TRP A 77 5.87 -14.53 -5.36
N GLN A 78 6.82 -13.93 -6.09
CA GLN A 78 7.06 -14.24 -7.49
C GLN A 78 7.58 -15.67 -7.69
N GLN A 79 8.42 -16.18 -6.78
CA GLN A 79 8.94 -17.54 -6.83
C GLN A 79 7.82 -18.57 -6.62
N ARG A 80 6.96 -18.36 -5.60
CA ARG A 80 5.80 -19.22 -5.32
C ARG A 80 4.80 -19.25 -6.48
N ARG A 81 4.57 -18.08 -7.13
CA ARG A 81 3.75 -18.02 -8.36
C ARG A 81 4.36 -18.81 -9.50
N ARG A 82 5.67 -18.74 -9.72
CA ARG A 82 6.37 -19.52 -10.77
C ARG A 82 6.31 -21.03 -10.50
N ARG A 83 6.31 -21.44 -9.23
CA ARG A 83 6.16 -22.85 -8.82
C ARG A 83 4.73 -23.38 -8.91
N GLY A 84 3.75 -22.54 -9.24
CA GLY A 84 2.34 -22.95 -9.32
C GLY A 84 1.66 -23.16 -7.97
N GLU A 85 2.27 -22.70 -6.88
CA GLU A 85 1.77 -22.85 -5.50
C GLU A 85 0.68 -21.81 -5.14
N GLY A 86 0.30 -20.98 -6.11
CA GLY A 86 -0.54 -19.80 -5.93
C GLY A 86 -1.99 -19.94 -6.39
N ASN A 87 -2.66 -21.07 -6.14
CA ASN A 87 -4.12 -21.14 -5.96
C ASN A 87 -4.55 -22.55 -5.49
N GLN A 88 -4.50 -22.84 -4.18
CA GLN A 88 -5.30 -23.90 -3.57
C GLN A 88 -6.23 -23.28 -2.52
N ALA A 89 -7.13 -22.40 -2.95
CA ALA A 89 -8.44 -22.31 -2.34
C ALA A 89 -9.33 -23.32 -3.08
N ALA A 90 -9.34 -24.57 -2.61
CA ALA A 90 -10.24 -25.58 -3.13
C ALA A 90 -11.70 -25.14 -2.90
N PRO A 91 -12.59 -25.16 -3.90
CA PRO A 91 -13.99 -25.34 -3.58
C PRO A 91 -14.15 -26.76 -3.02
N PRO A 92 -14.83 -26.97 -1.89
CA PRO A 92 -15.17 -28.32 -1.47
C PRO A 92 -16.01 -28.97 -2.59
N ALA A 93 -15.48 -30.04 -3.16
CA ALA A 93 -16.21 -30.90 -4.06
C ALA A 93 -17.22 -31.70 -3.24
N GLY A 94 -18.51 -31.47 -3.53
CA GLY A 94 -19.57 -32.44 -3.25
C GLY A 94 -20.49 -32.09 -2.10
N GLU A 95 -21.67 -31.57 -2.44
CA GLU A 95 -22.94 -32.13 -2.00
C GLU A 95 -23.99 -31.80 -3.08
N ARG A 96 -23.95 -32.55 -4.18
CA ARG A 96 -25.14 -32.78 -5.00
C ARG A 96 -25.91 -33.91 -4.35
N THR A 97 -26.64 -33.62 -3.28
CA THR A 97 -27.69 -34.53 -2.81
C THR A 97 -28.88 -34.36 -3.73
N ALA A 98 -29.08 -35.38 -4.56
CA ALA A 98 -30.36 -35.66 -5.17
C ALA A 98 -31.39 -35.98 -4.07
N ALA A 99 -32.49 -35.25 -4.04
CA ALA A 99 -33.77 -35.67 -3.46
C ALA A 99 -34.83 -35.01 -4.36
N ARG A 100 -35.33 -35.74 -5.36
CA ARG A 100 -36.59 -36.51 -5.32
C ARG A 100 -37.78 -35.64 -4.95
#